data_AF-A0A485BHH4-F1
#
_entry.id   AF-A0A485BHH4-F1
#
_cell.length_a   1.000
_cell.length_b   1.000
_cell.length_c   1.000
_cell.angle_alpha   90.00
_cell.angle_beta   90.00
_cell.angle_gamma   90.00
#
_symmetry.space_group_name_H-M   'P 1'
#
loop_
_entity.id
_entity.type
_entity.pdbx_description
1 polymer ?
#
loop_
_entity_poly.entity_id
_entity_poly.type
_entity_poly.pdbx_seq_one_letter_code
_entity_poly.pdbx_strand_id
1 'polypeptide(L)'
;MDWSLADRGVDLDGIYFCPHHPQGTVEEYRQVCDCRKPHPGMLKSAQEYLHIDMSSSYMVGDKIEDMQAAAAANVGTKVLVRTGKPVTEDAEKAADWVINSLADLPAMIKKQK
;
A
#
# COMPACT_ATOMS: atom_id res chain seq x y z
N MET A 1 16.74 18.96 -8.83
CA MET A 1 15.98 17.73 -9.15
C MET A 1 14.59 17.99 -8.64
N ASP A 2 13.65 18.18 -9.56
CA ASP A 2 12.28 18.53 -9.22
C ASP A 2 11.52 17.24 -8.88
N TRP A 3 11.17 17.09 -7.60
CA TRP A 3 10.50 15.90 -7.06
C TRP A 3 8.98 16.04 -7.05
N SER A 4 8.47 17.16 -7.57
CA SER A 4 7.04 17.46 -7.60
C SER A 4 6.33 16.59 -8.64
N LEU A 5 5.43 15.74 -8.17
CA LEU A 5 4.51 15.00 -9.04
C LEU A 5 3.43 15.92 -9.63
N ALA A 6 3.10 17.01 -8.93
CA ALA A 6 2.11 17.99 -9.37
C ALA A 6 2.52 18.68 -10.67
N ASP A 7 3.80 19.02 -10.82
CA ASP A 7 4.34 19.63 -12.06
C ASP A 7 4.31 18.66 -13.26
N ARG A 8 4.06 17.38 -13.00
CA ARG A 8 3.86 16.33 -14.00
C ARG A 8 2.38 15.97 -14.19
N GLY A 9 1.47 16.77 -13.65
CA GLY A 9 0.02 16.59 -13.75
C GLY A 9 -0.52 15.44 -12.89
N VAL A 10 0.20 15.05 -11.83
CA VAL A 10 -0.23 14.02 -10.89
C VAL A 10 -0.50 14.65 -9.54
N ASP A 11 -1.78 14.75 -9.19
CA ASP A 11 -2.24 15.18 -7.87
C ASP A 11 -2.54 13.97 -7.00
N LEU A 12 -2.16 14.02 -5.72
CA LEU A 12 -2.34 12.91 -4.77
C LEU A 12 -3.45 13.27 -3.79
N ASP A 13 -4.53 12.48 -3.77
CA ASP A 13 -5.69 12.73 -2.90
C ASP A 13 -5.36 12.62 -1.40
N GLY A 14 -4.32 11.87 -1.03
CA GLY A 14 -3.89 11.75 0.35
C GLY A 14 -2.55 11.04 0.51
N ILE A 15 -1.76 11.49 1.49
CA ILE A 15 -0.50 10.87 1.87
C ILE A 15 -0.58 10.49 3.34
N TYR A 16 -0.47 9.19 3.62
CA TYR A 16 -0.52 8.63 4.97
C TYR A 16 0.80 7.91 5.25
N PHE A 17 1.36 8.13 6.44
CA PHE A 17 2.60 7.48 6.86
C PHE A 17 2.54 7.08 8.33
N CYS A 18 3.36 6.09 8.71
CA CYS A 18 3.51 5.64 10.08
C CYS A 18 4.97 5.80 10.53
N PRO A 19 5.27 6.68 11.51
CA PRO A 19 6.61 6.83 12.06
C PRO A 19 6.92 5.80 13.16
N HIS A 20 5.92 5.09 13.67
CA HIS A 20 6.05 4.29 14.88
C HIS A 20 6.79 2.96 14.69
N HIS A 21 7.52 2.55 15.73
CA HIS A 21 8.09 1.22 15.87
C HIS A 21 8.16 0.84 17.36
N PRO A 22 7.75 -0.38 17.78
CA PRO A 22 7.74 -0.76 19.20
C PRO A 22 9.13 -0.73 19.86
N GLN A 23 10.18 -0.90 19.05
CA GLN A 23 11.58 -0.84 19.48
C GLN A 23 12.31 0.40 18.91
N GLY A 24 11.58 1.45 18.52
CA GLY A 24 12.20 2.70 18.04
C GLY A 24 13.12 3.33 19.07
N THR A 25 14.15 4.05 18.64
CA THR A 25 15.11 4.72 19.55
C THR A 25 14.64 6.10 20.02
N VAL A 26 13.77 6.74 19.24
CA VAL A 26 13.12 8.02 19.59
C VAL A 26 11.85 7.73 20.37
N GLU A 27 11.79 8.23 21.61
CA GLU A 27 10.75 7.90 22.59
C GLU A 27 9.34 8.23 22.08
N GLU A 28 9.17 9.40 21.46
CA GLU A 28 7.91 9.86 20.83
C GLU A 28 7.31 8.83 19.86
N TYR A 29 8.14 8.13 19.08
CA TYR A 29 7.70 7.16 18.08
C TYR A 29 7.78 5.70 18.55
N ARG A 30 8.24 5.45 19.78
CA ARG A 30 8.44 4.10 20.31
C ARG A 30 7.16 3.52 20.90
N GLN A 31 6.27 3.05 20.03
CA GLN A 31 4.97 2.53 20.43
C GLN A 31 4.44 1.43 19.49
N VAL A 32 3.50 0.64 20.00
CA VAL A 32 2.60 -0.18 19.18
C VAL A 32 1.49 0.74 18.66
N CYS A 33 1.11 0.58 17.40
CA CYS A 33 0.09 1.42 16.77
C CYS A 33 -0.69 0.63 15.72
N ASP A 34 -1.86 1.14 15.35
CA ASP A 34 -2.72 0.55 14.32
C ASP A 34 -2.36 1.02 12.90
N CYS A 35 -1.52 2.04 12.75
CA CYS A 35 -1.13 2.56 11.44
C CYS A 35 0.06 1.82 10.82
N ARG A 36 0.89 1.12 11.62
CA ARG A 36 2.03 0.36 11.10
C ARG A 36 1.54 -0.94 10.46
N LYS A 37 1.69 -1.04 9.13
CA LYS A 37 1.50 -2.28 8.38
C LYS A 37 2.29 -3.43 9.06
N PRO A 38 1.65 -4.58 9.34
CA PRO A 38 0.46 -5.13 8.66
C PRO A 38 -0.90 -4.65 9.18
N HIS A 39 -0.96 -3.74 10.16
CA HIS A 39 -2.24 -3.17 10.59
C HIS A 39 -2.84 -2.24 9.51
N PRO A 40 -4.18 -2.24 9.35
CA PRO A 40 -4.85 -1.52 8.27
C PRO A 40 -5.11 -0.04 8.56
N GLY A 41 -4.64 0.52 9.67
CA GLY A 41 -5.07 1.82 10.18
C GLY A 41 -4.93 2.94 9.15
N MET A 42 -3.80 3.02 8.43
CA MET A 42 -3.63 4.04 7.37
C MET A 42 -4.66 3.90 6.24
N LEU A 43 -4.99 2.66 5.85
CA LEU A 43 -5.95 2.40 4.78
C LEU A 43 -7.36 2.76 5.22
N LYS A 44 -7.72 2.46 6.48
CA LYS A 44 -9.01 2.82 7.07
C LYS A 44 -9.15 4.34 7.23
N SER A 45 -8.10 5.04 7.66
CA SER A 45 -8.13 6.51 7.71
C SER A 45 -8.33 7.13 6.32
N ALA A 46 -7.64 6.61 5.30
CA ALA A 46 -7.85 7.06 3.92
C ALA A 46 -9.27 6.76 3.42
N GLN A 47 -9.80 5.58 3.75
CA GLN A 47 -11.17 5.18 3.44
C GLN A 47 -12.20 6.14 4.03
N GLU A 48 -12.06 6.47 5.31
CA GLU A 48 -12.98 7.36 6.03
C GLU A 48 -12.91 8.79 5.48
N TYR A 49 -11.71 9.32 5.25
CA TYR A 49 -11.51 10.70 4.81
C TYR A 49 -11.93 10.93 3.34
N LEU A 50 -11.60 9.98 2.44
CA LEU A 50 -11.84 10.12 1.00
C LEU A 50 -13.10 9.35 0.52
N HIS A 51 -13.82 8.70 1.43
CA HIS A 51 -14.98 7.86 1.13
C HIS A 51 -14.69 6.77 0.08
N ILE A 52 -13.55 6.08 0.24
CA ILE A 52 -13.06 5.08 -0.71
C ILE A 52 -13.90 3.80 -0.64
N ASP A 53 -14.28 3.27 -1.80
CA ASP A 53 -14.77 1.89 -1.91
C ASP A 53 -13.58 0.92 -1.95
N MET A 54 -13.30 0.28 -0.81
CA MET A 54 -12.18 -0.64 -0.66
C MET A 54 -12.33 -1.87 -1.56
N SER A 55 -13.56 -2.33 -1.80
CA SER A 55 -13.82 -3.55 -2.58
C SER A 55 -13.48 -3.41 -4.07
N SER A 56 -13.47 -2.17 -4.58
CA SER A 56 -13.03 -1.84 -5.95
C SER A 56 -11.63 -1.23 -6.00
N SER A 57 -10.91 -1.21 -4.87
CA SER A 57 -9.57 -0.62 -4.76
C SER A 57 -8.45 -1.64 -4.96
N TYR A 58 -7.25 -1.12 -5.22
CA TYR A 58 -6.01 -1.87 -5.39
C TYR A 58 -4.99 -1.46 -4.32
N MET A 59 -4.32 -2.42 -3.68
CA MET A 59 -3.12 -2.17 -2.87
C MET A 59 -1.91 -2.63 -3.66
N VAL A 60 -0.93 -1.74 -3.85
CA VAL A 60 0.34 -2.05 -4.49
C VAL A 60 1.46 -1.99 -3.46
N GLY A 61 2.21 -3.07 -3.30
CA GLY A 61 3.31 -3.17 -2.32
C GLY A 61 4.39 -4.15 -2.75
N ASP A 62 5.47 -4.23 -1.98
CA ASP A 62 6.64 -5.06 -2.29
C ASP A 62 6.89 -6.18 -1.25
N LYS A 63 6.05 -6.27 -0.22
CA LYS A 63 6.22 -7.18 0.91
C LYS A 63 4.90 -7.70 1.43
N ILE A 64 4.97 -8.77 2.21
CA ILE A 64 3.81 -9.45 2.78
C ILE A 64 2.97 -8.53 3.68
N GLU A 65 3.59 -7.63 4.45
CA GLU A 65 2.88 -6.76 5.39
C GLU A 65 1.93 -5.79 4.66
N ASP A 66 2.24 -5.45 3.40
CA ASP A 66 1.34 -4.64 2.57
C ASP A 66 0.10 -5.42 2.16
N MET A 67 0.28 -6.70 1.80
CA MET A 67 -0.82 -7.60 1.41
C MET A 67 -1.72 -7.91 2.61
N GLN A 68 -1.12 -8.09 3.79
CA GLN A 68 -1.86 -8.31 5.04
C GLN A 68 -2.68 -7.08 5.44
N ALA A 69 -2.11 -5.87 5.35
CA ALA A 69 -2.83 -4.64 5.63
C ALA A 69 -4.01 -4.42 4.66
N ALA A 70 -3.81 -4.73 3.38
CA ALA A 70 -4.86 -4.67 2.36
C ALA A 70 -5.99 -5.67 2.64
N ALA A 71 -5.66 -6.91 2.97
CA ALA A 71 -6.64 -7.92 3.35
C ALA A 71 -7.45 -7.48 4.58
N ALA A 72 -6.79 -6.97 5.63
CA ALA A 72 -7.43 -6.48 6.84
C ALA A 72 -8.28 -5.22 6.63
N ALA A 73 -8.09 -4.51 5.52
CA ALA A 73 -8.86 -3.34 5.11
C ALA A 73 -9.92 -3.65 4.03
N ASN A 74 -10.12 -4.93 3.67
CA ASN A 74 -11.03 -5.36 2.60
C ASN A 74 -10.73 -4.73 1.23
N VAL A 75 -9.46 -4.50 0.92
CA VAL A 75 -9.05 -4.06 -0.43
C VAL A 75 -9.33 -5.18 -1.43
N GLY A 76 -10.00 -4.86 -2.53
CA GLY A 76 -10.46 -5.83 -3.53
C GLY A 76 -9.34 -6.58 -4.24
N THR A 77 -8.23 -5.91 -4.57
CA THR A 77 -7.09 -6.54 -5.26
C THR A 77 -5.76 -6.16 -4.64
N LYS A 78 -4.96 -7.17 -4.32
CA LYS A 78 -3.64 -7.10 -3.71
C LYS A 78 -2.58 -7.35 -4.79
N VAL A 79 -1.73 -6.36 -5.04
CA VAL A 79 -0.76 -6.37 -6.13
C VAL A 79 0.65 -6.28 -5.56
N LEU A 80 1.46 -7.29 -5.84
CA LEU A 80 2.87 -7.32 -5.48
C LEU A 80 3.74 -6.88 -6.67
N VAL A 81 4.74 -6.03 -6.41
CA VAL A 81 5.71 -5.58 -7.42
C VAL A 81 7.12 -6.11 -7.14
N ARG A 82 7.94 -6.24 -8.19
CA ARG A 82 9.33 -6.73 -8.10
C ARG A 82 10.39 -5.62 -8.01
N THR A 83 9.98 -4.36 -7.91
CA THR A 83 10.89 -3.20 -7.86
C THR A 83 11.46 -2.89 -6.46
N GLY A 84 10.96 -3.55 -5.42
CA GLY A 84 11.34 -3.32 -4.03
C GLY A 84 12.16 -4.46 -3.44
N LYS A 85 11.73 -4.97 -2.28
CA LYS A 85 12.34 -6.14 -1.65
C LYS A 85 12.22 -7.39 -2.54
N PRO A 86 13.13 -8.37 -2.35
CA PRO A 86 12.96 -9.69 -2.94
C PRO A 86 11.61 -10.28 -2.54
N VAL A 87 10.85 -10.70 -3.54
CA VAL A 87 9.55 -11.31 -3.35
C VAL A 87 9.71 -12.64 -2.62
N THR A 88 8.97 -12.80 -1.52
CA THR A 88 8.93 -14.05 -0.75
C THR A 88 7.74 -14.91 -1.17
N GLU A 89 7.84 -16.23 -1.00
CA GLU A 89 6.76 -17.16 -1.33
C GLU A 89 5.45 -16.81 -0.61
N ASP A 90 5.53 -16.40 0.66
CA ASP A 90 4.37 -15.99 1.44
C ASP A 90 3.74 -14.68 0.92
N ALA A 91 4.56 -13.75 0.42
CA ALA A 91 4.05 -12.52 -0.20
C ALA A 91 3.33 -12.82 -1.52
N GLU A 92 3.85 -13.73 -2.34
CA GLU A 92 3.18 -14.15 -3.58
C GLU A 92 1.85 -14.83 -3.29
N LYS A 93 1.79 -15.71 -2.28
CA LYS A 93 0.54 -16.37 -1.87
C LYS A 93 -0.50 -15.40 -1.32
N ALA A 94 -0.06 -14.31 -0.70
CA ALA A 94 -0.95 -13.28 -0.15
C ALA A 94 -1.41 -12.25 -1.19
N ALA A 95 -0.81 -12.22 -2.38
CA ALA A 95 -1.16 -11.31 -3.46
C ALA A 95 -2.10 -11.98 -4.47
N ASP A 96 -2.98 -11.18 -5.08
CA ASP A 96 -3.80 -11.65 -6.20
C ASP A 96 -2.99 -11.57 -7.51
N TRP A 97 -2.20 -10.51 -7.68
CA TRP A 97 -1.30 -10.32 -8.84
C TRP A 97 0.14 -10.07 -8.42
N VAL A 98 1.07 -10.53 -9.25
CA VAL A 98 2.50 -10.21 -9.13
C VAL A 98 3.01 -9.65 -10.47
N ILE A 99 3.32 -8.36 -10.49
CA ILE A 99 3.74 -7.61 -11.69
C ILE A 99 5.20 -7.15 -11.56
N ASN A 100 5.83 -6.74 -12.66
CA ASN A 100 7.23 -6.32 -12.60
C ASN A 100 7.36 -4.97 -11.88
N SER A 101 6.51 -3.99 -12.22
CA SER A 101 6.51 -2.67 -11.61
C SER A 101 5.11 -2.03 -11.58
N LEU A 102 4.97 -0.93 -10.84
CA LEU A 102 3.74 -0.13 -10.84
C LEU A 102 3.34 0.34 -12.26
N ALA A 103 4.30 0.51 -13.18
CA ALA A 103 4.02 0.93 -14.55
C ALA A 103 3.17 -0.08 -15.35
N ASP A 104 3.15 -1.35 -14.94
CA ASP A 104 2.37 -2.39 -15.61
C ASP A 104 0.89 -2.38 -15.19
N LEU A 105 0.58 -1.78 -14.03
CA LEU A 105 -0.74 -1.85 -13.41
C LEU A 105 -1.86 -1.26 -14.29
N PRO A 106 -1.72 -0.08 -14.94
CA PRO A 106 -2.79 0.47 -15.77
C PRO A 106 -3.18 -0.43 -16.94
N ALA A 107 -2.20 -1.13 -17.53
CA ALA A 107 -2.46 -2.07 -18.63
C ALA A 107 -3.17 -3.34 -18.13
N MET A 108 -2.85 -3.80 -16.92
CA MET A 108 -3.50 -4.95 -16.29
C MET A 108 -4.97 -4.67 -15.96
N ILE A 109 -5.26 -3.52 -15.34
CA ILE A 109 -6.64 -3.12 -14.99
C ILE A 109 -7.50 -3.01 -16.25
N LYS A 110 -6.97 -2.44 -17.34
CA LYS A 110 -7.70 -2.30 -18.62
C LYS A 110 -8.08 -3.64 -19.26
N LYS A 111 -7.34 -4.72 -18.99
CA LYS A 111 -7.62 -6.06 -19.53
C LYS A 111 -8.73 -6.83 -18.80
N GLN A 112 -9.14 -6.36 -17.62
CA GLN A 112 -10.21 -6.99 -16.84
C GLN A 112 -11.61 -6.47 -17.18
N LYS A 113 -11.70 -5.41 -17.99
CA LYS A 113 -12.95 -4.93 -18.59
C LYS A 113 -13.20 -5.63 -19.92
#